data_AF-A0A377ZE05-F1
#
_entry.id   AF-A0A377ZE05-F1
#
_cell.length_a   1.000
_cell.length_b   1.000
_cell.length_c   1.000
_cell.angle_alpha   90.00
_cell.angle_beta   90.00
_cell.angle_gamma   90.00
#
_symmetry.space_group_name_H-M   'P 1'
#
loop_
_entity.id
_entity.type
_entity.pdbx_description
1 polymer ?
#
loop_
_entity_poly.entity_id
_entity_poly.type
_entity_poly.pdbx_seq_one_letter_code
_entity_poly.pdbx_strand_id
1 'polypeptide(L)'
;MRTLWRLIASFFKWTWRILNFIRKLALNAIFLVLVLVCIGIWSQFSSTTSEHAARGALLLDITGVVVDKPSASSKLGVIGRQLFGASSDRLQENSLFDIVQTIRQAKDDRNITGIVLDLKNFVGGDQPSMQYIGKALREFRDSGKPVYAVGSSYSQGQYYLASFANKIWLSPQGEVDLHGFATNGLYYKSLLDKLKVSTHVFRVGTYKSAVEPFIRDDMSPAAREADSRWIGELWQNYLNTIAANRQITAQQLFPGAQGIIDGLRKVGGDTAKYALDNKLVDELATSTEVEKALTKQFGWSKADNNYRAISYYDYNVKTPSDQGSAIAVIFANGAIMDGEETPGNVGGDTTAAQIRDARLDPKIKAIVLRVNSPGGSVTASEIIREELAAAKAAGKPVVVSMGGMAASGGLLDLHPSGLHRGEPKHPHRLHWHLWGDQHRGKYPRVDWRPHRRRRHVAAGGCLQHQSAAAGSAAADAVEH
;
A
#
# COMPACT_ATOMS: atom_id res chain seq x y z
N MET A 1 -73.10 -41.40 -3.77
CA MET A 1 -72.45 -40.11 -3.41
C MET A 1 -71.60 -40.18 -2.14
N ARG A 2 -72.04 -40.77 -1.02
CA ARG A 2 -71.24 -40.84 0.23
C ARG A 2 -69.93 -41.63 0.12
N THR A 3 -69.86 -42.67 -0.70
CA THR A 3 -68.65 -43.48 -0.93
C THR A 3 -67.61 -42.73 -1.77
N LEU A 4 -68.03 -42.07 -2.84
CA LEU A 4 -67.18 -41.21 -3.66
C LEU A 4 -66.56 -40.07 -2.85
N TRP A 5 -67.35 -39.42 -2.00
CA TRP A 5 -66.88 -38.33 -1.13
C TRP A 5 -65.89 -38.83 -0.07
N ARG A 6 -66.07 -40.05 0.45
CA ARG A 6 -65.09 -40.68 1.36
C ARG A 6 -63.77 -41.00 0.65
N LEU A 7 -63.81 -41.46 -0.60
CA LEU A 7 -62.60 -41.72 -1.38
C LEU A 7 -61.83 -40.43 -1.69
N ILE A 8 -62.53 -39.37 -2.10
CA ILE A 8 -61.94 -38.05 -2.37
C ILE A 8 -61.36 -37.46 -1.06
N ALA A 9 -62.12 -37.46 0.03
CA ALA A 9 -61.64 -36.96 1.32
C ALA A 9 -60.46 -37.78 1.88
N SER A 10 -60.42 -39.10 1.61
CA SER A 10 -59.30 -39.96 1.97
C SER A 10 -58.04 -39.61 1.17
N PHE A 11 -58.17 -39.37 -0.14
CA PHE A 11 -57.08 -38.94 -1.01
C PHE A 11 -56.46 -37.63 -0.51
N PHE A 12 -57.25 -36.59 -0.27
CA PHE A 12 -56.74 -35.31 0.25
C PHE A 12 -56.10 -35.43 1.64
N LYS A 13 -56.67 -36.24 2.54
CA LYS A 13 -56.05 -36.52 3.85
C LYS A 13 -54.70 -37.21 3.71
N TRP A 14 -54.56 -38.12 2.76
CA TRP A 14 -53.31 -38.84 2.52
C TRP A 14 -52.24 -37.95 1.89
N THR A 15 -52.60 -37.15 0.88
CA THR A 15 -51.71 -36.16 0.28
C THR A 15 -51.23 -35.11 1.29
N TRP A 16 -52.12 -34.63 2.18
CA TRP A 16 -51.75 -33.71 3.25
C TRP A 16 -50.79 -34.32 4.28
N ARG A 17 -50.92 -35.62 4.57
CA ARG A 17 -49.98 -36.35 5.45
C ARG A 17 -48.61 -36.48 4.80
N ILE A 18 -48.55 -36.77 3.50
CA ILE A 18 -47.28 -36.84 2.75
C ILE A 18 -46.60 -35.48 2.70
N LEU A 19 -47.35 -34.42 2.40
CA LEU A 19 -46.77 -33.07 2.33
C LEU A 19 -46.23 -32.62 3.70
N ASN A 20 -46.93 -32.91 4.79
CA ASN A 20 -46.42 -32.66 6.13
C ASN A 20 -45.22 -33.55 6.50
N PHE A 21 -45.19 -34.81 6.04
CA PHE A 21 -44.05 -35.68 6.23
C PHE A 21 -42.82 -35.13 5.50
N ILE A 22 -42.94 -34.76 4.22
CA ILE A 22 -41.86 -34.15 3.43
C ILE A 22 -41.40 -32.84 4.07
N ARG A 23 -42.32 -31.98 4.49
CA ARG A 23 -41.99 -30.72 5.19
C ARG A 23 -41.22 -30.98 6.49
N LYS A 24 -41.65 -31.93 7.31
CA LYS A 24 -40.95 -32.29 8.56
C LYS A 24 -39.59 -32.93 8.28
N LEU A 25 -39.49 -33.78 7.25
CA LEU A 25 -38.24 -34.40 6.83
C LEU A 25 -37.24 -33.34 6.36
N ALA A 26 -37.68 -32.40 5.52
CA ALA A 26 -36.84 -31.31 5.02
C ALA A 26 -36.41 -30.37 6.15
N LEU A 27 -37.32 -29.96 7.04
CA LEU A 27 -36.99 -29.11 8.19
C LEU A 27 -36.03 -29.80 9.16
N ASN A 28 -36.23 -31.10 9.44
CA ASN A 28 -35.34 -31.87 10.30
C ASN A 28 -33.97 -32.09 9.65
N ALA A 29 -33.90 -32.28 8.32
CA ALA A 29 -32.65 -32.38 7.60
C ALA A 29 -31.86 -31.05 7.64
N ILE A 30 -32.53 -29.92 7.42
CA ILE A 30 -31.93 -28.58 7.55
C ILE A 30 -31.47 -28.34 8.99
N PHE A 31 -32.28 -28.71 9.99
CA PHE A 31 -31.91 -28.61 11.39
C PHE A 31 -30.68 -29.45 11.73
N LEU A 32 -30.60 -30.70 11.25
CA LEU A 32 -29.42 -31.56 11.44
C LEU A 32 -28.17 -30.96 10.79
N VAL A 33 -28.30 -30.39 9.58
CA VAL A 33 -27.19 -29.69 8.92
C VAL A 33 -26.76 -28.48 9.74
N LEU A 34 -27.69 -27.66 10.25
CA LEU A 34 -27.38 -26.53 11.13
C LEU A 34 -26.69 -26.97 12.42
N VAL A 35 -27.14 -28.06 13.04
CA VAL A 35 -26.48 -28.63 14.23
C VAL A 35 -25.07 -29.11 13.90
N LEU A 36 -24.86 -29.80 12.77
CA LEU A 36 -23.53 -30.22 12.33
C LEU A 36 -22.62 -29.02 12.03
N VAL A 37 -23.16 -27.95 11.45
CA VAL A 37 -22.44 -26.69 11.25
C VAL A 37 -22.09 -26.05 12.60
N CYS A 38 -23.02 -25.97 13.55
CA CYS A 38 -22.75 -25.46 14.89
C CYS A 38 -21.70 -26.31 15.64
N ILE A 39 -21.75 -27.65 15.52
CA ILE A 39 -20.75 -28.55 16.08
C ILE A 39 -19.40 -28.36 15.40
N GLY A 40 -19.37 -28.20 14.07
CA GLY A 40 -18.14 -27.90 13.32
C GLY A 40 -17.53 -26.57 13.74
N ILE A 41 -18.34 -25.53 13.88
CA ILE A 41 -17.93 -24.21 14.39
C ILE A 41 -17.44 -24.33 15.84
N TRP A 42 -18.18 -25.00 16.71
CA TRP A 42 -17.78 -25.20 18.11
C TRP A 42 -16.49 -26.01 18.23
N SER A 43 -16.30 -27.03 17.39
CA SER A 43 -15.06 -27.80 17.33
C SER A 43 -13.88 -26.97 16.84
N GLN A 44 -14.08 -26.00 15.94
CA GLN A 44 -13.04 -25.05 15.53
C GLN A 44 -12.70 -24.03 16.63
N PHE A 45 -13.66 -23.67 17.49
CA PHE A 45 -13.38 -22.85 18.66
C PHE A 45 -12.81 -23.65 19.84
N SER A 46 -12.98 -24.98 19.83
CA SER A 46 -12.52 -25.90 20.87
C SER A 46 -11.21 -26.61 20.51
N SER A 47 -10.73 -26.48 19.26
CA SER A 47 -9.38 -26.90 18.89
C SER A 47 -8.38 -25.95 19.54
N THR A 48 -8.03 -26.32 20.76
CA THR A 48 -6.75 -26.08 21.43
C THR A 48 -6.11 -24.75 21.11
N THR A 49 -6.22 -23.81 22.05
CA THR A 49 -5.05 -23.05 22.51
C THR A 49 -3.94 -24.04 22.78
N SER A 50 -3.18 -24.40 21.74
CA SER A 50 -1.90 -25.04 21.88
C SER A 50 -1.09 -24.11 22.78
N GLU A 51 -0.65 -24.61 23.93
CA GLU A 51 0.34 -23.93 24.75
C GLU A 51 1.56 -23.66 23.87
N HIS A 52 1.63 -22.50 23.21
CA HIS A 52 2.80 -22.02 22.48
C HIS A 52 3.87 -21.56 23.47
N ALA A 53 4.23 -22.45 24.40
CA ALA A 53 5.37 -22.33 25.30
C ALA A 53 6.64 -22.96 24.71
N ALA A 54 6.60 -23.44 23.47
CA ALA A 54 7.78 -23.95 22.79
C ALA A 54 8.57 -22.80 22.17
N ARG A 55 9.82 -22.60 22.64
CA ARG A 55 10.77 -21.70 21.98
C ARG A 55 11.05 -22.18 20.55
N GLY A 56 11.04 -21.28 19.57
CA GLY A 56 11.19 -21.62 18.15
C GLY A 56 11.30 -20.41 17.24
N ALA A 57 11.15 -20.62 15.94
CA ALA A 57 11.14 -19.55 14.94
C ALA A 57 9.78 -18.84 14.88
N LEU A 58 9.79 -17.56 14.54
CA LEU A 58 8.62 -16.91 13.95
C LEU A 58 8.66 -17.19 12.44
N LEU A 59 7.69 -17.93 11.94
CA LEU A 59 7.50 -18.21 10.52
C LEU A 59 6.70 -17.07 9.89
N LEU A 60 7.35 -16.25 9.05
CA LEU A 60 6.68 -15.25 8.22
C LEU A 60 6.25 -15.90 6.90
N ASP A 61 5.16 -16.64 6.97
CA ASP A 61 4.46 -17.35 5.88
C ASP A 61 3.39 -16.46 5.21
N ILE A 62 3.78 -15.22 4.91
CA ILE A 62 2.86 -14.18 4.41
C ILE A 62 2.19 -14.65 3.11
N THR A 63 0.86 -14.67 3.13
CA THR A 63 0.01 -15.04 2.01
C THR A 63 -0.75 -13.82 1.49
N GLY A 64 -0.70 -13.57 0.18
CA GLY A 64 -1.36 -12.44 -0.45
C GLY A 64 -0.49 -11.18 -0.51
N VAL A 65 -1.10 -10.00 -0.32
CA VAL A 65 -0.46 -8.68 -0.49
C VAL A 65 -0.25 -7.96 0.84
N VAL A 66 0.70 -7.02 0.86
CA VAL A 66 0.88 -6.07 1.97
C VAL A 66 0.20 -4.76 1.63
N VAL A 67 -0.63 -4.26 2.55
CA VAL A 67 -1.37 -3.00 2.43
C VAL A 67 -1.26 -2.19 3.73
N ASP A 68 -1.47 -0.88 3.65
CA ASP A 68 -1.43 0.00 4.82
C ASP A 68 -2.59 -0.27 5.79
N LYS A 69 -3.80 -0.47 5.25
CA LYS A 69 -5.02 -0.81 5.99
C LYS A 69 -5.75 -1.89 5.20
N PRO A 70 -5.89 -3.12 5.74
CA PRO A 70 -6.76 -4.12 5.15
C PRO A 70 -8.18 -3.57 5.03
N SER A 71 -8.78 -3.71 3.85
CA SER A 71 -10.18 -3.43 3.61
C SER A 71 -11.01 -4.33 4.52
N ALA A 72 -12.00 -3.75 5.18
CA ALA A 72 -12.93 -4.52 6.00
C ALA A 72 -13.82 -5.39 5.09
N SER A 73 -13.28 -6.49 4.58
CA SER A 73 -14.15 -7.55 4.07
C SER A 73 -14.89 -8.10 5.28
N SER A 74 -16.21 -7.97 5.28
CA SER A 74 -17.03 -8.63 6.29
C SER A 74 -16.61 -10.09 6.32
N LYS A 75 -16.34 -10.65 7.50
CA LYS A 75 -15.91 -12.06 7.64
C LYS A 75 -16.86 -13.02 6.88
N LEU A 76 -18.12 -12.63 6.73
CA LEU A 76 -19.12 -13.27 5.86
C LEU A 76 -18.79 -13.27 4.36
N GLY A 77 -18.27 -12.18 3.80
CA GLY A 77 -17.85 -12.09 2.40
C GLY A 77 -16.60 -12.92 2.07
N VAL A 78 -15.76 -13.21 3.07
CA VAL A 78 -14.63 -14.15 2.93
C VAL A 78 -15.14 -15.59 2.89
N ILE A 79 -16.01 -15.97 3.83
CA ILE A 79 -16.63 -17.31 3.88
C ILE A 79 -17.44 -17.61 2.62
N GLY A 80 -18.20 -16.64 2.10
CA GLY A 80 -18.97 -16.79 0.86
C GLY A 80 -18.09 -17.11 -0.35
N ARG A 81 -16.94 -16.44 -0.51
CA ARG A 81 -16.02 -16.68 -1.63
C ARG A 81 -15.30 -18.03 -1.53
N GLN A 82 -14.98 -18.46 -0.31
CA GLN A 82 -14.37 -19.76 -0.05
C GLN A 82 -15.34 -20.92 -0.31
N LEU A 83 -16.64 -20.73 -0.05
CA LEU A 83 -17.69 -21.71 -0.32
C LEU A 83 -17.91 -21.97 -1.83
N PHE A 84 -17.60 -20.99 -2.69
CA PHE A 84 -17.75 -21.08 -4.15
C PHE A 84 -16.45 -21.44 -4.88
N GLY A 85 -15.41 -21.90 -4.18
CA GLY A 85 -14.19 -22.44 -4.80
C GLY A 85 -13.28 -21.41 -5.46
N ALA A 86 -13.50 -20.11 -5.22
CA ALA A 86 -12.53 -19.08 -5.58
C ALA A 86 -11.45 -19.04 -4.50
N SER A 87 -10.31 -19.69 -4.76
CA SER A 87 -9.12 -19.65 -3.90
C SER A 87 -8.72 -18.20 -3.66
N SER A 88 -9.11 -17.66 -2.50
CA SER A 88 -9.11 -16.24 -2.17
C SER A 88 -7.81 -15.77 -1.50
N ASP A 89 -6.88 -16.71 -1.29
CA ASP A 89 -5.61 -16.51 -0.60
C ASP A 89 -4.71 -15.46 -1.28
N ARG A 90 -4.78 -15.34 -2.62
CA ARG A 90 -4.00 -14.33 -3.38
C ARG A 90 -4.53 -12.90 -3.21
N LEU A 91 -5.77 -12.75 -2.72
CA LEU A 91 -6.41 -11.48 -2.41
C LEU A 91 -6.40 -11.18 -0.91
N GLN A 92 -5.73 -12.01 -0.11
CA GLN A 92 -5.55 -11.76 1.31
C GLN A 92 -4.73 -10.49 1.50
N GLU A 93 -5.27 -9.57 2.30
CA GLU A 93 -4.62 -8.30 2.63
C GLU A 93 -4.00 -8.40 4.01
N ASN A 94 -2.71 -8.11 4.10
CA ASN A 94 -1.96 -8.11 5.35
C ASN A 94 -1.57 -6.68 5.70
N SER A 95 -1.87 -6.27 6.95
CA SER A 95 -1.47 -4.96 7.46
C SER A 95 0.06 -4.85 7.53
N LEU A 96 0.61 -3.84 6.88
CA LEU A 96 2.03 -3.47 6.98
C LEU A 96 2.46 -3.27 8.44
N PHE A 97 1.61 -2.61 9.22
CA PHE A 97 1.94 -2.22 10.59
C PHE A 97 1.91 -3.42 11.54
N ASP A 98 0.99 -4.36 11.31
CA ASP A 98 0.91 -5.59 12.11
C ASP A 98 2.13 -6.46 11.86
N ILE A 99 2.57 -6.63 10.60
CA ILE A 99 3.81 -7.34 10.26
C ILE A 99 5.01 -6.74 10.98
N VAL A 100 5.17 -5.42 10.89
CA VAL A 100 6.30 -4.72 11.51
C VAL A 100 6.24 -4.80 13.04
N GLN A 101 5.05 -4.67 13.64
CA GLN A 101 4.86 -4.79 15.08
C GLN A 101 5.14 -6.22 15.56
N THR A 102 4.71 -7.24 14.83
CA THR A 102 5.00 -8.65 15.12
C THR A 102 6.50 -8.91 15.11
N ILE A 103 7.22 -8.46 14.08
CA ILE A 103 8.68 -8.61 14.02
C ILE A 103 9.36 -7.91 15.20
N ARG A 104 8.93 -6.69 15.53
CA ARG A 104 9.49 -5.93 16.66
C ARG A 104 9.18 -6.56 18.01
N GLN A 105 7.99 -7.12 18.21
CA GLN A 105 7.65 -7.86 19.42
C GLN A 105 8.50 -9.14 19.51
N ALA A 106 8.60 -9.90 18.42
CA ALA A 106 9.39 -11.12 18.34
C ALA A 106 10.89 -10.88 18.58
N LYS A 107 11.41 -9.70 18.22
CA LYS A 107 12.77 -9.27 18.55
C LYS A 107 13.03 -9.35 20.06
N ASP A 108 12.10 -8.86 20.88
CA ASP A 108 12.24 -8.81 22.35
C ASP A 108 11.66 -10.03 23.07
N ASP A 109 10.93 -10.89 22.37
CA ASP A 109 10.37 -12.13 22.90
C ASP A 109 11.45 -13.23 23.03
N ARG A 110 11.68 -13.72 24.25
CA ARG A 110 12.66 -14.80 24.51
C ARG A 110 12.24 -16.15 23.94
N ASN A 111 10.96 -16.32 23.59
CA ASN A 111 10.46 -17.55 22.98
C ASN A 111 10.72 -17.60 21.47
N ILE A 112 10.90 -16.45 20.83
CA ILE A 112 11.29 -16.40 19.42
C ILE A 112 12.81 -16.38 19.32
N THR A 113 13.40 -17.42 18.74
CA THR A 113 14.86 -17.59 18.62
C THR A 113 15.39 -17.25 17.22
N GLY A 114 14.51 -16.98 16.25
CA GLY A 114 14.86 -16.55 14.90
C GLY A 114 13.60 -16.33 14.04
N ILE A 115 13.78 -15.91 12.80
CA ILE A 115 12.70 -15.78 11.80
C ILE A 115 13.00 -16.70 10.62
N VAL A 116 11.95 -17.31 10.06
CA VAL A 116 11.98 -17.98 8.75
C VAL A 116 11.01 -17.26 7.83
N LEU A 117 11.48 -16.76 6.69
CA LEU A 117 10.67 -16.17 5.62
C LEU A 117 10.29 -17.28 4.64
N ASP A 118 9.02 -17.68 4.63
CA ASP A 118 8.43 -18.53 3.59
C ASP A 118 7.47 -17.68 2.76
N LEU A 119 7.98 -17.12 1.66
CA LEU A 119 7.26 -16.13 0.86
C LEU A 119 6.59 -16.73 -0.37
N LYS A 120 6.41 -18.06 -0.45
CA LYS A 120 5.89 -18.73 -1.64
C LYS A 120 4.50 -18.21 -2.09
N ASN A 121 3.68 -17.82 -1.12
CA ASN A 121 2.32 -17.29 -1.34
C ASN A 121 2.25 -15.76 -1.26
N PHE A 122 3.38 -15.09 -1.02
CA PHE A 122 3.46 -13.63 -1.00
C PHE A 122 3.43 -13.11 -2.44
N VAL A 123 2.43 -12.28 -2.73
CA VAL A 123 2.21 -11.69 -4.06
C VAL A 123 3.04 -10.42 -4.22
N GLY A 124 3.19 -9.61 -3.16
CA GLY A 124 3.95 -8.37 -3.20
C GLY A 124 3.37 -7.25 -2.32
N GLY A 125 4.06 -6.11 -2.33
CA GLY A 125 3.62 -4.84 -1.77
C GLY A 125 4.40 -3.72 -2.46
N ASP A 126 4.06 -2.47 -2.21
CA ASP A 126 4.86 -1.35 -2.74
C ASP A 126 6.26 -1.35 -2.10
N GLN A 127 7.25 -0.84 -2.85
CA GLN A 127 8.66 -0.85 -2.43
C GLN A 127 8.90 -0.13 -1.08
N PRO A 128 8.29 1.05 -0.79
CA PRO A 128 8.37 1.67 0.54
C PRO A 128 7.87 0.77 1.68
N SER A 129 6.73 0.11 1.51
CA SER A 129 6.17 -0.82 2.50
C SER A 129 7.09 -2.01 2.76
N MET A 130 7.58 -2.66 1.69
CA MET A 130 8.55 -3.75 1.83
C MET A 130 9.88 -3.29 2.44
N GLN A 131 10.32 -2.06 2.16
CA GLN A 131 11.51 -1.49 2.80
C GLN A 131 11.30 -1.26 4.30
N TYR A 132 10.09 -0.90 4.73
CA TYR A 132 9.75 -0.75 6.14
C TYR A 132 9.73 -2.09 6.88
N ILE A 133 9.22 -3.16 6.25
CA ILE A 133 9.36 -4.54 6.74
C ILE A 133 10.84 -4.93 6.83
N GLY A 134 11.62 -4.67 5.77
CA GLY A 134 13.05 -4.92 5.73
C GLY A 134 13.85 -4.18 6.83
N LYS A 135 13.41 -2.98 7.23
CA LYS A 135 13.96 -2.28 8.39
C LYS A 135 13.71 -3.06 9.68
N ALA A 136 12.49 -3.54 9.91
CA ALA A 136 12.17 -4.35 11.10
C ALA A 136 12.96 -5.68 11.11
N LEU A 137 13.14 -6.31 9.95
CA LEU A 137 13.98 -7.51 9.81
C LEU A 137 15.45 -7.23 10.16
N ARG A 138 16.00 -6.07 9.76
CA ARG A 138 17.35 -5.66 10.19
C ARG A 138 17.42 -5.40 11.69
N GLU A 139 16.46 -4.67 12.26
CA GLU A 139 16.36 -4.46 13.71
C GLU A 139 16.33 -5.80 14.47
N PHE A 140 15.62 -6.80 13.93
CA PHE A 140 15.60 -8.15 14.47
C PHE A 140 16.96 -8.85 14.36
N ARG A 141 17.63 -8.79 13.20
CA ARG A 141 18.97 -9.37 12.99
C ARG A 141 20.02 -8.75 13.92
N ASP A 142 19.97 -7.44 14.10
CA ASP A 142 20.91 -6.69 14.93
C ASP A 142 20.78 -7.05 16.42
N SER A 143 19.67 -7.67 16.84
CA SER A 143 19.51 -8.25 18.18
C SER A 143 20.27 -9.58 18.38
N GLY A 144 20.90 -10.12 17.33
CA GLY A 144 21.66 -11.37 17.35
C GLY A 144 20.83 -12.61 16.97
N LYS A 145 19.53 -12.47 16.71
CA LYS A 145 18.66 -13.56 16.26
C LYS A 145 18.72 -13.72 14.74
N PRO A 146 18.90 -14.95 14.20
CA PRO A 146 19.01 -15.15 12.76
C PRO A 146 17.67 -15.00 12.03
N VAL A 147 17.74 -14.55 10.78
CA VAL A 147 16.65 -14.55 9.80
C VAL A 147 17.06 -15.43 8.62
N TYR A 148 16.24 -16.41 8.27
CA TYR A 148 16.44 -17.29 7.12
C TYR A 148 15.36 -17.02 6.07
N ALA A 149 15.72 -17.05 4.79
CA ALA A 149 14.75 -17.09 3.70
C ALA A 149 14.81 -18.46 3.02
N VAL A 150 13.63 -19.06 2.82
CA VAL A 150 13.47 -20.36 2.17
C VAL A 150 12.47 -20.24 1.03
N GLY A 151 12.78 -20.89 -0.09
CA GLY A 151 11.90 -20.86 -1.24
C GLY A 151 12.34 -21.81 -2.34
N SER A 152 11.37 -22.39 -3.04
CA SER A 152 11.65 -23.14 -4.27
C SER A 152 12.12 -22.20 -5.37
N SER A 153 11.51 -21.02 -5.47
CA SER A 153 11.90 -19.90 -6.33
C SER A 153 11.55 -18.59 -5.61
N TYR A 154 12.10 -17.48 -6.08
CA TYR A 154 11.73 -16.14 -5.61
C TYR A 154 11.33 -15.26 -6.78
N SER A 155 10.10 -14.71 -6.73
CA SER A 155 9.72 -13.59 -7.60
C SER A 155 10.49 -12.33 -7.23
N GLN A 156 10.49 -11.31 -8.11
CA GLN A 156 11.14 -10.03 -7.85
C GLN A 156 10.71 -9.38 -6.52
N GLY A 157 9.42 -9.43 -6.17
CA GLY A 157 8.89 -8.90 -4.91
C GLY A 157 9.31 -9.74 -3.70
N GLN A 158 9.24 -11.06 -3.82
CA GLN A 158 9.66 -11.99 -2.76
C GLN A 158 11.16 -11.87 -2.47
N TYR A 159 11.98 -11.79 -3.51
CA TYR A 159 13.43 -11.69 -3.37
C TYR A 159 13.88 -10.37 -2.72
N TYR A 160 13.12 -9.28 -2.92
CA TYR A 160 13.39 -8.02 -2.22
C TYR A 160 13.34 -8.21 -0.69
N LEU A 161 12.30 -8.86 -0.17
CA LEU A 161 12.20 -9.18 1.27
C LEU A 161 13.22 -10.25 1.68
N ALA A 162 13.39 -11.32 0.89
CA ALA A 162 14.35 -12.39 1.16
C ALA A 162 15.79 -11.85 1.31
N SER A 163 16.14 -10.81 0.56
CA SER A 163 17.47 -10.19 0.63
C SER A 163 17.84 -9.70 2.04
N PHE A 164 16.86 -9.36 2.88
CA PHE A 164 17.11 -8.92 4.26
C PHE A 164 17.49 -10.06 5.21
N ALA A 165 17.40 -11.33 4.79
CA ALA A 165 17.79 -12.48 5.61
C ALA A 165 19.32 -12.56 5.81
N ASN A 166 19.75 -13.29 6.84
CA ASN A 166 21.16 -13.67 7.00
C ASN A 166 21.58 -14.73 5.98
N LYS A 167 20.65 -15.61 5.60
CA LYS A 167 20.88 -16.72 4.68
C LYS A 167 19.65 -17.00 3.83
N ILE A 168 19.86 -17.17 2.53
CA ILE A 168 18.83 -17.43 1.51
C ILE A 168 19.10 -18.80 0.89
N TRP A 169 18.18 -19.73 1.12
CA TRP A 169 18.16 -21.03 0.44
C TRP A 169 17.29 -20.97 -0.81
N LEU A 170 17.73 -21.66 -1.86
CA LEU A 170 16.99 -21.84 -3.10
C LEU A 170 16.96 -23.33 -3.48
N SER A 171 15.88 -23.79 -4.09
CA SER A 171 15.85 -25.14 -4.65
C SER A 171 16.92 -25.31 -5.74
N PRO A 172 17.54 -26.50 -5.90
CA PRO A 172 18.43 -26.78 -7.04
C PRO A 172 17.78 -26.66 -8.41
N GLN A 173 16.45 -26.58 -8.49
CA GLN A 173 15.68 -26.34 -9.73
C GLN A 173 14.96 -24.99 -9.70
N GLY A 174 15.33 -24.12 -8.77
CA GLY A 174 14.71 -22.84 -8.51
C GLY A 174 15.30 -21.70 -9.33
N GLU A 175 14.68 -20.53 -9.22
CA GLU A 175 15.20 -19.29 -9.80
C GLU A 175 15.00 -18.08 -8.90
N VAL A 176 15.78 -17.04 -9.16
CA VAL A 176 15.56 -15.69 -8.66
C VAL A 176 15.15 -14.83 -9.85
N ASP A 177 13.86 -14.57 -9.98
CA ASP A 177 13.27 -13.90 -11.14
C ASP A 177 13.42 -12.37 -11.01
N LEU A 178 14.49 -11.83 -11.60
CA LEU A 178 14.76 -10.40 -11.69
C LEU A 178 14.62 -9.95 -13.15
N HIS A 179 13.67 -9.07 -13.42
CA HIS A 179 13.34 -8.61 -14.78
C HIS A 179 13.19 -7.08 -14.93
N GLY A 180 13.43 -6.31 -13.86
CA GLY A 180 13.26 -4.86 -13.85
C GLY A 180 11.81 -4.40 -13.73
N PHE A 181 11.61 -3.07 -13.69
CA PHE A 181 10.28 -2.45 -13.63
C PHE A 181 9.82 -1.95 -15.00
N ALA A 182 8.52 -2.06 -15.25
CA ALA A 182 7.87 -1.55 -16.45
C ALA A 182 6.59 -0.79 -16.08
N THR A 183 6.24 0.20 -16.91
CA THR A 183 4.92 0.82 -16.92
C THR A 183 4.29 0.56 -18.28
N ASN A 184 3.04 0.10 -18.29
CA ASN A 184 2.28 -0.13 -19.51
C ASN A 184 0.88 0.45 -19.34
N GLY A 185 0.47 1.25 -20.32
CA GLY A 185 -0.86 1.84 -20.39
C GLY A 185 -1.47 1.58 -21.75
N LEU A 186 -2.77 1.35 -21.78
CA LEU A 186 -3.53 1.25 -23.03
C LEU A 186 -3.86 2.65 -23.53
N TYR A 187 -3.87 2.82 -24.86
CA TYR A 187 -4.21 4.05 -25.55
C TYR A 187 -5.28 3.75 -26.60
N TYR A 188 -6.34 4.56 -26.63
CA TYR A 188 -7.59 4.20 -27.31
C TYR A 188 -8.08 5.25 -28.30
N LYS A 189 -7.31 6.31 -28.58
CA LYS A 189 -7.77 7.41 -29.45
C LYS A 189 -8.28 6.88 -30.79
N SER A 190 -7.51 6.04 -31.47
CA SER A 190 -7.91 5.43 -32.74
C SER A 190 -9.19 4.59 -32.64
N LEU A 191 -9.43 3.91 -31.51
CA LEU A 191 -10.68 3.18 -31.26
C LEU A 191 -11.86 4.14 -31.09
N LEU A 192 -11.69 5.19 -30.28
CA LEU A 192 -12.72 6.19 -30.02
C LEU A 192 -13.14 6.93 -31.28
N ASP A 193 -12.18 7.31 -32.13
CA ASP A 193 -12.44 7.94 -33.43
C ASP A 193 -13.27 7.01 -34.34
N LYS A 194 -12.91 5.71 -34.39
CA LYS A 194 -13.66 4.71 -35.19
C LYS A 194 -15.10 4.52 -34.70
N LEU A 195 -15.31 4.59 -33.39
CA LEU A 195 -16.62 4.54 -32.76
C LEU A 195 -17.37 5.89 -32.83
N LYS A 196 -16.76 6.92 -33.43
CA LYS A 196 -17.30 8.29 -33.51
C LYS A 196 -17.62 8.89 -32.14
N VAL A 197 -16.87 8.50 -31.11
CA VAL A 197 -16.99 9.06 -29.76
C VAL A 197 -16.42 10.47 -29.75
N SER A 198 -17.16 11.43 -29.18
CA SER A 198 -16.67 12.80 -28.96
C SER A 198 -16.00 12.90 -27.59
N THR A 199 -14.68 13.03 -27.58
CA THR A 199 -13.89 13.14 -26.34
C THR A 199 -13.55 14.60 -26.05
N HIS A 200 -13.97 15.10 -24.88
CA HIS A 200 -13.65 16.45 -24.41
C HIS A 200 -12.69 16.37 -23.22
N VAL A 201 -11.45 16.83 -23.39
CA VAL A 201 -10.43 16.84 -22.33
C VAL A 201 -10.11 18.28 -21.92
N PHE A 202 -10.28 18.56 -20.63
CA PHE A 202 -9.83 19.79 -20.01
C PHE A 202 -8.63 19.47 -19.12
N ARG A 203 -7.46 20.03 -19.42
CA ARG A 203 -6.25 19.79 -18.64
C ARG A 203 -5.39 21.03 -18.52
N VAL A 204 -4.73 21.15 -17.37
CA VAL A 204 -3.62 22.08 -17.14
C VAL A 204 -2.44 21.26 -16.62
N GLY A 205 -1.27 21.43 -17.24
CA GLY A 205 -0.02 20.75 -16.87
C GLY A 205 0.48 19.79 -17.95
N THR A 206 1.69 20.03 -18.41
CA THR A 206 2.36 19.26 -19.49
C THR A 206 2.50 17.78 -19.15
N TYR A 207 2.78 17.46 -17.88
CA TYR A 207 3.01 16.10 -17.39
C TYR A 207 1.76 15.41 -16.83
N LYS A 208 0.56 16.01 -16.96
CA LYS A 208 -0.69 15.37 -16.52
C LYS A 208 -1.10 14.30 -17.56
N SER A 209 -0.42 13.16 -17.51
CA SER A 209 -0.45 12.11 -18.55
C SER A 209 -1.63 11.13 -18.45
N ALA A 210 -2.34 11.07 -17.33
CA ALA A 210 -3.48 10.16 -17.12
C ALA A 210 -4.63 10.35 -18.14
N VAL A 211 -4.67 11.49 -18.82
CA VAL A 211 -5.66 11.79 -19.87
C VAL A 211 -5.22 11.35 -21.27
N GLU A 212 -3.93 11.06 -21.48
CA GLU A 212 -3.38 10.72 -22.79
C GLU A 212 -4.01 9.50 -23.47
N PRO A 213 -4.42 8.43 -22.75
CA PRO A 213 -5.13 7.29 -23.34
C PRO A 213 -6.37 7.66 -24.18
N PHE A 214 -7.00 8.80 -23.89
CA PHE A 214 -8.21 9.24 -24.58
C PHE A 214 -7.95 10.15 -25.78
N ILE A 215 -6.74 10.67 -25.93
CA ILE A 215 -6.40 11.69 -26.94
C ILE A 215 -5.19 11.33 -27.80
N ARG A 216 -4.51 10.22 -27.51
CA ARG A 216 -3.35 9.68 -28.23
C ARG A 216 -3.43 8.17 -28.38
N ASP A 217 -2.59 7.62 -29.26
CA ASP A 217 -2.34 6.18 -29.39
C ASP A 217 -0.98 5.77 -28.79
N ASP A 218 -0.24 6.75 -28.25
CA ASP A 218 1.05 6.56 -27.61
C ASP A 218 1.30 7.61 -26.51
N MET A 219 2.29 7.30 -25.67
CA MET A 219 2.79 8.18 -24.63
C MET A 219 3.47 9.41 -25.26
N SER A 220 3.11 10.61 -24.81
CA SER A 220 3.80 11.83 -25.22
C SER A 220 5.26 11.86 -24.76
N PRO A 221 6.15 12.65 -25.40
CA PRO A 221 7.53 12.80 -24.94
C PRO A 221 7.62 13.28 -23.48
N ALA A 222 6.71 14.16 -23.04
CA ALA A 222 6.67 14.65 -21.68
C ALA A 222 6.29 13.54 -20.69
N ALA A 223 5.25 12.76 -20.98
CA ALA A 223 4.89 11.61 -20.16
C ALA A 223 6.03 10.59 -20.09
N ARG A 224 6.70 10.32 -21.22
CA ARG A 224 7.85 9.41 -21.28
C ARG A 224 9.02 9.89 -20.45
N GLU A 225 9.36 11.17 -20.50
CA GLU A 225 10.43 11.74 -19.68
C GLU A 225 10.14 11.58 -18.19
N ALA A 226 8.94 11.99 -17.75
CA ALA A 226 8.54 11.90 -16.35
C ALA A 226 8.51 10.45 -15.86
N ASP A 227 7.92 9.54 -16.65
CA ASP A 227 7.80 8.13 -16.29
C ASP A 227 9.14 7.42 -16.25
N SER A 228 9.99 7.67 -17.25
CA SER A 228 11.35 7.13 -17.29
C SER A 228 12.17 7.58 -16.06
N ARG A 229 11.96 8.83 -15.60
CA ARG A 229 12.67 9.37 -14.44
C ARG A 229 12.31 8.62 -13.16
N TRP A 230 11.03 8.49 -12.83
CA TRP A 230 10.64 7.88 -11.56
C TRP A 230 10.81 6.36 -11.57
N ILE A 231 10.53 5.69 -12.69
CA ILE A 231 10.66 4.23 -12.77
C ILE A 231 12.13 3.79 -12.72
N GLY A 232 13.02 4.56 -13.36
CA GLY A 232 14.46 4.34 -13.30
C GLY A 232 15.01 4.52 -11.89
N GLU A 233 14.58 5.57 -11.18
CA GLU A 233 14.97 5.80 -9.78
C GLU A 233 14.45 4.72 -8.83
N LEU A 234 13.20 4.27 -8.98
CA LEU A 234 12.65 3.14 -8.21
C LEU A 234 13.46 1.86 -8.43
N TRP A 235 13.76 1.55 -9.70
CA TRP A 235 14.55 0.38 -10.04
C TRP A 235 15.97 0.47 -9.49
N GLN A 236 16.60 1.64 -9.57
CA GLN A 236 17.92 1.85 -8.99
C GLN A 236 17.90 1.71 -7.46
N ASN A 237 16.86 2.20 -6.79
CA ASN A 237 16.67 2.00 -5.36
C ASN A 237 16.46 0.53 -4.99
N TYR A 238 15.73 -0.22 -5.82
CA TYR A 238 15.55 -1.66 -5.66
C TYR A 238 16.92 -2.36 -5.71
N LEU A 239 17.69 -2.09 -6.77
CA LEU A 239 19.02 -2.67 -6.96
C LEU A 239 19.98 -2.29 -5.83
N ASN A 240 20.05 -1.01 -5.46
CA ASN A 240 20.95 -0.53 -4.41
C ASN A 240 20.63 -1.18 -3.06
N THR A 241 19.34 -1.35 -2.74
CA THR A 241 18.93 -1.97 -1.47
C THR A 241 19.35 -3.43 -1.41
N ILE A 242 19.05 -4.22 -2.45
CA ILE A 242 19.41 -5.64 -2.48
C ILE A 242 20.92 -5.82 -2.58
N ALA A 243 21.61 -5.00 -3.39
CA ALA A 243 23.06 -5.02 -3.52
C ALA A 243 23.74 -4.77 -2.17
N ALA A 244 23.25 -3.80 -1.39
CA ALA A 244 23.72 -3.55 -0.03
C ALA A 244 23.41 -4.74 0.90
N ASN A 245 22.22 -5.34 0.81
CA ASN A 245 21.87 -6.49 1.64
C ASN A 245 22.73 -7.73 1.35
N ARG A 246 23.06 -7.97 0.08
CA ARG A 246 23.85 -9.12 -0.41
C ARG A 246 25.36 -8.86 -0.46
N GLN A 247 25.81 -7.63 -0.23
CA GLN A 247 27.21 -7.20 -0.32
C GLN A 247 27.83 -7.47 -1.71
N ILE A 248 27.07 -7.16 -2.76
CA ILE A 248 27.48 -7.24 -4.18
C ILE A 248 27.23 -5.90 -4.87
N THR A 249 27.65 -5.75 -6.13
CA THR A 249 27.33 -4.56 -6.91
C THR A 249 25.94 -4.65 -7.54
N ALA A 250 25.29 -3.50 -7.80
CA ALA A 250 24.01 -3.46 -8.53
C ALA A 250 24.11 -4.11 -9.93
N GLN A 251 25.25 -3.94 -10.60
CA GLN A 251 25.51 -4.55 -11.91
C GLN A 251 25.65 -6.07 -11.81
N GLN A 252 26.25 -6.61 -10.75
CA GLN A 252 26.31 -8.05 -10.52
C GLN A 252 24.93 -8.63 -10.18
N LEU A 253 24.14 -7.90 -9.40
CA LEU A 253 22.76 -8.28 -9.05
C LEU A 253 21.88 -8.40 -10.30
N PHE A 254 21.94 -7.41 -11.19
CA PHE A 254 21.18 -7.40 -12.43
C PHE A 254 22.02 -6.73 -13.55
N PRO A 255 22.72 -7.52 -14.39
CA PRO A 255 23.61 -6.98 -15.41
C PRO A 255 22.90 -6.50 -16.68
N GLY A 256 21.56 -6.37 -16.64
CA GLY A 256 20.71 -6.20 -17.81
C GLY A 256 20.38 -7.53 -18.50
N ALA A 257 19.39 -7.51 -19.39
CA ALA A 257 18.89 -8.70 -20.06
C ALA A 257 19.99 -9.50 -20.79
N GLN A 258 20.87 -8.80 -21.53
CA GLN A 258 21.96 -9.45 -22.24
C GLN A 258 22.96 -10.13 -21.28
N GLY A 259 23.30 -9.46 -20.18
CA GLY A 259 24.20 -10.03 -19.17
C GLY A 259 23.61 -11.27 -18.48
N ILE A 260 22.29 -11.27 -18.23
CA ILE A 260 21.58 -12.45 -17.70
C ILE A 260 21.62 -13.60 -18.71
N ILE A 261 21.28 -13.35 -19.97
CA ILE A 261 21.29 -14.37 -21.04
C ILE A 261 22.69 -14.98 -21.17
N ASP A 262 23.73 -14.15 -21.21
CA ASP A 262 25.10 -14.63 -21.34
C ASP A 262 25.58 -15.38 -20.09
N GLY A 263 25.14 -14.95 -18.90
CA GLY A 263 25.38 -15.65 -17.64
C GLY A 263 24.72 -17.03 -17.59
N LEU A 264 23.45 -17.13 -17.97
CA LEU A 264 22.70 -18.39 -18.03
C LEU A 264 23.29 -19.35 -19.06
N ARG A 265 23.73 -18.86 -20.23
CA ARG A 265 24.43 -19.69 -21.23
C ARG A 265 25.68 -20.36 -20.67
N LYS A 266 26.46 -19.67 -19.83
CA LYS A 266 27.68 -20.22 -19.22
C LYS A 266 27.42 -21.38 -18.25
N VAL A 267 26.22 -21.44 -17.67
CA VAL A 267 25.80 -22.50 -16.74
C VAL A 267 24.79 -23.44 -17.38
N GLY A 268 24.67 -23.46 -18.72
CA GLY A 268 23.80 -24.40 -19.44
C GLY A 268 22.30 -24.16 -19.22
N GLY A 269 21.89 -22.95 -18.85
CA GLY A 269 20.50 -22.61 -18.54
C GLY A 269 20.07 -22.92 -17.11
N ASP A 270 20.98 -23.38 -16.26
CA ASP A 270 20.70 -23.64 -14.83
C ASP A 270 20.57 -22.31 -14.05
N THR A 271 19.34 -21.93 -13.76
CA THR A 271 18.98 -20.69 -13.06
C THR A 271 19.41 -20.69 -11.59
N ALA A 272 19.34 -21.84 -10.92
CA ALA A 272 19.75 -21.99 -9.53
C ALA A 272 21.27 -21.84 -9.40
N LYS A 273 22.01 -22.49 -10.30
CA LYS A 273 23.47 -22.35 -10.39
C LYS A 273 23.87 -20.92 -10.74
N TYR A 274 23.19 -20.26 -11.68
CA TYR A 274 23.42 -18.85 -11.96
C TYR A 274 23.23 -17.99 -10.70
N ALA A 275 22.16 -18.21 -9.94
CA ALA A 275 21.88 -17.46 -8.72
C ALA A 275 22.97 -17.67 -7.65
N LEU A 276 23.44 -18.91 -7.47
CA LEU A 276 24.50 -19.23 -6.52
C LEU A 276 25.85 -18.65 -6.94
N ASP A 277 26.27 -18.87 -8.20
CA ASP A 277 27.57 -18.43 -8.72
C ASP A 277 27.70 -16.88 -8.69
N ASN A 278 26.57 -16.16 -8.85
CA ASN A 278 26.51 -14.70 -8.74
C ASN A 278 26.20 -14.17 -7.32
N LYS A 279 26.14 -15.05 -6.32
CA LYS A 279 25.86 -14.72 -4.90
C LYS A 279 24.50 -14.08 -4.65
N LEU A 280 23.52 -14.33 -5.51
CA LEU A 280 22.13 -13.94 -5.27
C LEU A 280 21.52 -14.77 -4.13
N VAL A 281 21.93 -16.03 -4.03
CA VAL A 281 21.55 -16.94 -2.94
C VAL A 281 22.79 -17.47 -2.24
N ASP A 282 22.61 -18.04 -1.05
CA ASP A 282 23.74 -18.54 -0.24
C ASP A 282 23.96 -20.03 -0.41
N GLU A 283 22.90 -20.80 -0.63
CA GLU A 283 22.97 -22.25 -0.74
C GLU A 283 21.81 -22.82 -1.56
N LEU A 284 22.11 -23.83 -2.37
CA LEU A 284 21.10 -24.63 -3.06
C LEU A 284 20.78 -25.86 -2.22
N ALA A 285 19.52 -26.04 -1.85
CA ALA A 285 19.09 -27.11 -0.96
C ALA A 285 17.66 -27.56 -1.29
N THR A 286 17.43 -28.86 -1.22
CA THR A 286 16.08 -29.46 -1.30
C THR A 286 15.27 -29.10 -0.06
N SER A 287 13.94 -29.19 -0.14
CA SER A 287 13.06 -28.92 1.01
C SER A 287 13.42 -29.76 2.24
N THR A 288 13.84 -31.01 2.06
CA THR A 288 14.24 -31.91 3.16
C THR A 288 15.56 -31.49 3.80
N GLU A 289 16.52 -31.00 3.02
CA GLU A 289 17.79 -30.47 3.54
C GLU A 289 17.57 -29.17 4.32
N VAL A 290 16.70 -28.29 3.81
CA VAL A 290 16.29 -27.06 4.51
C VAL A 290 15.58 -27.41 5.82
N GLU A 291 14.61 -28.31 5.81
CA GLU A 291 13.90 -28.75 7.02
C GLU A 291 14.88 -29.32 8.07
N LYS A 292 15.84 -30.14 7.64
CA LYS A 292 16.89 -30.68 8.52
C LYS A 292 17.75 -29.56 9.11
N ALA A 293 18.12 -28.55 8.32
CA ALA A 293 18.90 -27.40 8.79
C ALA A 293 18.10 -26.53 9.79
N LEU A 294 16.83 -26.25 9.49
CA LEU A 294 15.93 -25.50 10.38
C LEU A 294 15.62 -26.26 11.66
N THR A 295 15.43 -27.58 11.59
CA THR A 295 15.25 -28.45 12.75
C THR A 295 16.48 -28.46 13.65
N LYS A 296 17.69 -28.45 13.07
CA LYS A 296 18.93 -28.31 13.84
C LYS A 296 19.01 -26.96 14.55
N GLN A 297 18.52 -25.90 13.92
CA GLN A 297 18.56 -24.53 14.45
C GLN A 297 17.50 -24.26 15.53
N PHE A 298 16.27 -24.73 15.32
CA PHE A 298 15.11 -24.39 16.15
C PHE A 298 14.60 -25.56 17.01
N GLY A 299 15.09 -26.77 16.74
CA GLY A 299 14.65 -28.01 17.39
C GLY A 299 13.43 -28.62 16.72
N TRP A 300 13.19 -29.91 16.98
CA TRP A 300 12.03 -30.65 16.48
C TRP A 300 10.82 -30.52 17.41
N SER A 301 9.64 -30.31 16.83
CA SER A 301 8.34 -30.40 17.49
C SER A 301 7.69 -31.74 17.13
N LYS A 302 7.48 -32.59 18.14
CA LYS A 302 6.74 -33.85 17.96
C LYS A 302 5.24 -33.61 17.77
N ALA A 303 4.72 -32.50 18.28
CA ALA A 303 3.31 -32.14 18.11
C ALA A 303 3.01 -31.74 16.67
N ASP A 304 3.89 -30.91 16.09
CA ASP A 304 3.69 -30.35 14.75
C ASP A 304 4.33 -31.21 13.64
N ASN A 305 5.10 -32.24 14.02
CA ASN A 305 5.94 -33.04 13.12
C ASN A 305 6.80 -32.17 12.19
N ASN A 306 7.42 -31.14 12.76
CA ASN A 306 8.24 -30.17 12.02
C ASN A 306 9.26 -29.50 12.95
N TYR A 307 10.11 -28.61 12.41
CA TYR A 307 10.91 -27.71 13.24
C TYR A 307 10.00 -26.79 14.06
N ARG A 308 10.43 -26.41 15.28
CA ARG A 308 9.65 -25.54 16.16
C ARG A 308 9.51 -24.15 15.55
N ALA A 309 8.29 -23.82 15.17
CA ALA A 309 7.93 -22.50 14.69
C ALA A 309 6.49 -22.15 15.04
N ILE A 310 6.18 -20.86 15.00
CA ILE A 310 4.83 -20.32 15.07
C ILE A 310 4.59 -19.43 13.85
N SER A 311 3.46 -19.62 13.17
CA SER A 311 3.06 -18.78 12.04
C SER A 311 2.88 -17.33 12.49
N TYR A 312 3.13 -16.40 11.57
CA TYR A 312 2.81 -14.98 11.75
C TYR A 312 1.34 -14.77 12.14
N TYR A 313 0.44 -15.57 11.56
CA TYR A 313 -1.00 -15.45 11.77
C TYR A 313 -1.45 -15.95 13.15
N ASP A 314 -0.69 -16.85 13.76
CA ASP A 314 -1.00 -17.44 15.07
C ASP A 314 -0.24 -16.73 16.22
N TYR A 315 0.77 -15.92 15.87
CA TYR A 315 1.56 -15.20 16.87
C TYR A 315 0.76 -14.04 17.48
N ASN A 316 0.46 -14.15 18.77
CA ASN A 316 -0.34 -13.14 19.46
C ASN A 316 0.42 -11.82 19.68
N VAL A 317 0.05 -10.79 18.92
CA VAL A 317 0.58 -9.43 19.06
C VAL A 317 -0.08 -8.75 20.25
N LYS A 318 0.73 -8.28 21.20
CA LYS A 318 0.26 -7.57 22.37
C LYS A 318 -0.28 -6.21 21.94
N THR A 319 -1.49 -5.91 22.38
CA THR A 319 -2.03 -4.56 22.30
C THR A 319 -1.28 -3.66 23.29
N PRO A 320 -0.78 -2.49 22.84
CA PRO A 320 -0.17 -1.52 23.76
C PRO A 320 -1.16 -1.13 24.87
N SER A 321 -0.64 -0.97 26.09
CA SER A 321 -1.43 -0.45 27.22
C SER A 321 -1.93 0.96 26.95
N ASP A 322 -3.16 1.28 27.33
CA ASP A 322 -3.68 2.65 27.29
C ASP A 322 -2.92 3.54 28.29
N GLN A 323 -2.21 4.53 27.77
CA GLN A 323 -1.42 5.50 28.54
C GLN A 323 -2.19 6.82 28.78
N GLY A 324 -3.50 6.86 28.47
CA GLY A 324 -4.39 8.00 28.70
C GLY A 324 -4.23 9.18 27.72
N SER A 325 -3.11 9.25 26.99
CA SER A 325 -2.89 10.15 25.86
C SER A 325 -2.46 9.36 24.64
N ALA A 326 -2.92 9.76 23.45
CA ALA A 326 -2.66 9.04 22.21
C ALA A 326 -2.36 9.97 21.02
N ILE A 327 -1.76 9.38 19.99
CA ILE A 327 -1.59 9.97 18.67
C ILE A 327 -2.56 9.23 17.74
N ALA A 328 -3.45 9.96 17.08
CA ALA A 328 -4.39 9.36 16.14
C ALA A 328 -3.65 9.04 14.83
N VAL A 329 -3.83 7.82 14.31
CA VAL A 329 -3.34 7.43 12.98
C VAL A 329 -4.55 7.25 12.08
N ILE A 330 -4.66 8.09 11.06
CA ILE A 330 -5.78 8.12 10.13
C ILE A 330 -5.28 7.71 8.75
N PHE A 331 -5.99 6.80 8.08
CA PHE A 331 -5.55 6.21 6.82
C PHE A 331 -6.32 6.79 5.63
N ALA A 332 -5.58 7.34 4.67
CA ALA A 332 -6.04 7.66 3.33
C ALA A 332 -5.40 6.67 2.35
N ASN A 333 -5.98 5.46 2.26
CA ASN A 333 -5.49 4.35 1.45
C ASN A 333 -6.44 4.07 0.27
N GLY A 334 -5.97 4.28 -0.96
CA GLY A 334 -6.78 4.12 -2.18
C GLY A 334 -7.16 5.44 -2.86
N ALA A 335 -7.97 5.35 -3.92
CA ALA A 335 -8.43 6.54 -4.64
C ALA A 335 -9.40 7.37 -3.78
N ILE A 336 -9.31 8.70 -3.90
CA ILE A 336 -10.14 9.62 -3.13
C ILE A 336 -11.48 9.83 -3.86
N MET A 337 -12.57 9.50 -3.19
CA MET A 337 -13.93 9.58 -3.71
C MET A 337 -14.77 10.53 -2.84
N ASP A 338 -15.75 11.20 -3.46
CA ASP A 338 -16.78 11.92 -2.72
C ASP A 338 -17.68 10.94 -1.94
N GLY A 339 -18.18 11.37 -0.79
CA GLY A 339 -19.03 10.56 0.07
C GLY A 339 -18.25 9.73 1.09
N GLU A 340 -18.87 8.62 1.51
CA GLU A 340 -18.35 7.70 2.53
C GLU A 340 -17.37 6.65 1.96
N GLU A 341 -16.58 6.04 2.85
CA GLU A 341 -15.57 5.02 2.55
C GLU A 341 -16.21 3.81 1.86
N THR A 342 -15.64 3.41 0.73
CA THR A 342 -16.01 2.17 0.03
C THR A 342 -14.79 1.23 0.00
N PRO A 343 -14.97 -0.10 -0.10
CA PRO A 343 -13.85 -1.03 -0.08
C PRO A 343 -12.76 -0.66 -1.10
N GLY A 344 -11.54 -0.44 -0.60
CA GLY A 344 -10.37 -0.09 -1.41
C GLY A 344 -10.27 1.38 -1.82
N ASN A 345 -11.17 2.25 -1.37
CA ASN A 345 -11.13 3.69 -1.67
C ASN A 345 -11.26 4.53 -0.40
N VAL A 346 -10.76 5.75 -0.48
CA VAL A 346 -10.93 6.79 0.55
C VAL A 346 -12.25 7.49 0.30
N GLY A 347 -13.10 7.60 1.32
CA GLY A 347 -14.28 8.47 1.30
C GLY A 347 -13.97 9.80 1.99
N GLY A 348 -14.17 10.92 1.29
CA GLY A 348 -13.92 12.25 1.84
C GLY A 348 -14.62 12.50 3.17
N ASP A 349 -15.90 12.12 3.27
CA ASP A 349 -16.73 12.37 4.45
C ASP A 349 -16.28 11.52 5.65
N THR A 350 -16.01 10.23 5.42
CA THR A 350 -15.54 9.31 6.46
C THR A 350 -14.18 9.74 7.00
N THR A 351 -13.23 10.08 6.13
CA THR A 351 -11.89 10.49 6.55
C THR A 351 -11.93 11.84 7.27
N ALA A 352 -12.72 12.80 6.80
CA ALA A 352 -12.92 14.07 7.49
C ALA A 352 -13.58 13.89 8.86
N ALA A 353 -14.57 13.00 8.99
CA ALA A 353 -15.17 12.66 10.28
C ALA A 353 -14.13 12.06 11.25
N GLN A 354 -13.28 11.14 10.79
CA GLN A 354 -12.19 10.58 11.61
C GLN A 354 -11.20 11.66 12.09
N ILE A 355 -10.86 12.62 11.22
CA ILE A 355 -9.99 13.75 11.57
C ILE A 355 -10.70 14.66 12.58
N ARG A 356 -11.99 14.92 12.40
CA ARG A 356 -12.81 15.72 13.32
C ARG A 356 -12.91 15.07 14.70
N ASP A 357 -13.11 13.77 14.77
CA ASP A 357 -13.14 13.04 16.04
C ASP A 357 -11.79 13.14 16.75
N ALA A 358 -10.70 12.90 16.01
CA ALA A 358 -9.34 13.07 16.52
C ALA A 358 -9.05 14.52 16.94
N ARG A 359 -9.65 15.51 16.28
CA ARG A 359 -9.55 16.93 16.62
C ARG A 359 -10.30 17.29 17.90
N LEU A 360 -11.47 16.71 18.14
CA LEU A 360 -12.31 17.03 19.30
C LEU A 360 -11.97 16.20 20.55
N ASP A 361 -11.35 15.04 20.41
CA ASP A 361 -10.98 14.20 21.57
C ASP A 361 -9.79 14.80 22.36
N PRO A 362 -9.96 15.19 23.63
CA PRO A 362 -8.87 15.75 24.44
C PRO A 362 -7.74 14.75 24.74
N LYS A 363 -7.96 13.44 24.60
CA LYS A 363 -6.92 12.41 24.75
C LYS A 363 -5.94 12.40 23.58
N ILE A 364 -6.40 12.81 22.39
CA ILE A 364 -5.56 12.87 21.19
C ILE A 364 -4.69 14.13 21.21
N LYS A 365 -3.38 13.95 21.18
CA LYS A 365 -2.39 15.04 21.25
C LYS A 365 -1.81 15.43 19.89
N ALA A 366 -1.85 14.53 18.92
CA ALA A 366 -1.39 14.76 17.55
C ALA A 366 -2.11 13.82 16.58
N ILE A 367 -2.05 14.14 15.29
CA ILE A 367 -2.60 13.35 14.18
C ILE A 367 -1.49 12.98 13.22
N VAL A 368 -1.42 11.71 12.86
CA VAL A 368 -0.64 11.20 11.74
C VAL A 368 -1.60 10.80 10.64
N LEU A 369 -1.53 11.47 9.49
CA LEU A 369 -2.22 11.04 8.28
C LEU A 369 -1.30 10.10 7.50
N ARG A 370 -1.68 8.82 7.40
CA ARG A 370 -0.98 7.82 6.58
C ARG A 370 -1.62 7.81 5.18
N VAL A 371 -0.85 8.21 4.17
CA VAL A 371 -1.33 8.37 2.78
C VAL A 371 -0.67 7.33 1.87
N ASN A 372 -1.51 6.56 1.20
CA ASN A 372 -1.17 5.74 0.04
C ASN A 372 -2.27 5.88 -1.02
N SER A 373 -2.22 6.98 -1.78
CA SER A 373 -3.29 7.38 -2.70
C SER A 373 -2.76 7.94 -4.02
N PRO A 374 -3.34 7.53 -5.17
CA PRO A 374 -3.11 8.17 -6.46
C PRO A 374 -3.82 9.53 -6.58
N GLY A 375 -4.63 9.92 -5.58
CA GLY A 375 -5.54 11.06 -5.61
C GLY A 375 -6.95 10.66 -6.03
N GLY A 376 -7.71 11.62 -6.56
CA GLY A 376 -9.08 11.39 -6.99
C GLY A 376 -9.87 12.70 -7.02
N SER A 377 -11.07 12.69 -6.43
CA SER A 377 -11.96 13.85 -6.35
C SER A 377 -11.33 15.04 -5.63
N VAL A 378 -11.40 16.21 -6.28
CA VAL A 378 -10.88 17.48 -5.73
C VAL A 378 -11.74 17.95 -4.56
N THR A 379 -13.06 17.79 -4.63
CA THR A 379 -13.99 18.22 -3.58
C THR A 379 -13.80 17.39 -2.31
N ALA A 380 -13.73 16.06 -2.43
CA ALA A 380 -13.44 15.21 -1.28
C ALA A 380 -12.04 15.46 -0.69
N SER A 381 -11.03 15.72 -1.53
CA SER A 381 -9.69 16.12 -1.04
C SER A 381 -9.75 17.43 -0.25
N GLU A 382 -10.50 18.43 -0.73
CA GLU A 382 -10.61 19.71 -0.02
C GLU A 382 -11.30 19.57 1.35
N ILE A 383 -12.34 18.73 1.45
CA ILE A 383 -13.01 18.43 2.72
C ILE A 383 -12.02 17.81 3.74
N ILE A 384 -11.19 16.86 3.31
CA ILE A 384 -10.13 16.27 4.15
C ILE A 384 -9.13 17.35 4.58
N ARG A 385 -8.65 18.17 3.63
CA ARG A 385 -7.68 19.23 3.88
C ARG A 385 -8.21 20.27 4.88
N GLU A 386 -9.48 20.64 4.79
CA GLU A 386 -10.13 21.58 5.70
C GLU A 386 -10.15 21.06 7.15
N GLU A 387 -10.51 19.80 7.37
CA GLU A 387 -10.50 19.21 8.73
C GLU A 387 -9.08 19.06 9.30
N LEU A 388 -8.07 18.73 8.47
CA LEU A 388 -6.67 18.73 8.90
C LEU A 388 -6.19 20.13 9.30
N ALA A 389 -6.56 21.15 8.52
CA ALA A 389 -6.23 22.54 8.83
C ALA A 389 -6.92 22.99 10.13
N ALA A 390 -8.17 22.60 10.34
CA ALA A 390 -8.91 22.83 11.58
C ALA A 390 -8.23 22.16 12.78
N ALA A 391 -7.74 20.92 12.63
CA ALA A 391 -7.03 20.20 13.69
C ALA A 391 -5.73 20.90 14.08
N LYS A 392 -4.99 21.37 13.08
CA LYS A 392 -3.77 22.17 13.29
C LYS A 392 -4.07 23.50 13.97
N ALA A 393 -5.12 24.20 13.55
CA ALA A 393 -5.56 25.45 14.16
C ALA A 393 -6.04 25.27 15.61
N ALA A 394 -6.61 24.11 15.94
CA ALA A 394 -6.96 23.72 17.31
C ALA A 394 -5.76 23.32 18.18
N GLY A 395 -4.53 23.49 17.68
CA GLY A 395 -3.29 23.24 18.43
C GLY A 395 -2.79 21.79 18.40
N LYS A 396 -3.39 20.90 17.59
CA LYS A 396 -2.93 19.52 17.44
C LYS A 396 -1.95 19.41 16.26
N PRO A 397 -0.69 19.00 16.48
CA PRO A 397 0.25 18.79 15.39
C PRO A 397 -0.29 17.74 14.40
N VAL A 398 -0.13 18.03 13.10
CA VAL A 398 -0.48 17.12 12.01
C VAL A 398 0.81 16.74 11.28
N VAL A 399 1.09 15.44 11.19
CA VAL A 399 2.22 14.85 10.47
C VAL A 399 1.68 13.95 9.39
N VAL A 400 2.28 13.98 8.20
CA VAL A 400 1.90 13.06 7.12
C VAL A 400 3.00 12.03 6.91
N SER A 401 2.60 10.77 6.87
CA SER A 401 3.42 9.63 6.49
C SER A 401 2.98 9.14 5.12
N MET A 402 3.85 9.26 4.11
CA MET A 402 3.57 8.84 2.73
C MET A 402 4.11 7.41 2.52
N GLY A 403 3.31 6.51 1.96
CA GLY A 403 3.68 5.14 1.62
C GLY A 403 3.17 4.78 0.24
N GLY A 404 4.02 4.22 -0.62
CA GLY A 404 3.66 3.96 -2.02
C GLY A 404 3.45 5.24 -2.82
N MET A 405 2.25 5.82 -2.76
CA MET A 405 1.84 7.01 -3.50
C MET A 405 1.23 8.09 -2.59
N ALA A 406 1.54 9.36 -2.83
CA ALA A 406 0.83 10.49 -2.23
C ALA A 406 0.67 11.57 -3.31
N ALA A 407 -0.32 11.33 -4.17
CA ALA A 407 -0.37 11.91 -5.50
C ALA A 407 -1.64 12.74 -5.76
N SER A 408 -1.53 13.82 -6.54
CA SER A 408 -2.65 14.65 -6.99
C SER A 408 -3.50 15.14 -5.80
N GLY A 409 -4.73 14.62 -5.63
CA GLY A 409 -5.57 14.89 -4.46
C GLY A 409 -4.90 14.54 -3.14
N GLY A 410 -4.17 13.42 -3.08
CA GLY A 410 -3.41 13.03 -1.89
C GLY A 410 -2.22 13.94 -1.57
N LEU A 411 -1.86 14.86 -2.47
CA LEU A 411 -0.88 15.92 -2.22
C LEU A 411 -1.54 17.26 -1.86
N LEU A 412 -2.81 17.51 -2.27
CA LEU A 412 -3.58 18.67 -1.82
C LEU A 412 -3.79 18.65 -0.30
N ASP A 413 -3.96 17.46 0.28
CA ASP A 413 -4.05 17.22 1.73
C ASP A 413 -2.77 17.63 2.50
N LEU A 414 -1.62 17.72 1.81
CA LEU A 414 -0.32 17.98 2.41
C LEU A 414 -0.02 19.47 2.65
N HIS A 415 -0.83 20.37 2.10
CA HIS A 415 -0.52 21.81 2.12
C HIS A 415 -1.53 22.61 2.96
N PRO A 416 -1.40 22.62 4.30
CA PRO A 416 -1.94 23.73 5.07
C PRO A 416 -1.08 24.95 4.74
N SER A 417 -1.66 25.96 4.10
CA SER A 417 -1.04 27.26 3.83
C SER A 417 -0.31 27.78 5.07
N GLY A 418 1.03 27.75 5.06
CA GLY A 418 1.84 28.23 6.20
C GLY A 418 3.25 27.69 6.42
N LEU A 419 3.87 26.91 5.51
CA LEU A 419 5.29 26.55 5.66
C LEU A 419 6.19 27.67 5.09
N HIS A 420 6.44 28.70 5.90
CA HIS A 420 7.54 29.65 5.67
C HIS A 420 8.59 29.53 6.78
N ARG A 421 9.85 29.43 6.34
CA ARG A 421 11.16 29.58 7.03
C ARG A 421 11.86 28.33 7.59
N GLY A 422 13.12 28.21 7.16
CA GLY A 422 14.21 27.56 7.88
C GLY A 422 15.26 26.95 6.93
N GLU A 423 16.35 27.66 6.63
CA GLU A 423 17.54 27.09 5.98
C GLU A 423 18.10 25.88 6.77
N PRO A 424 18.73 24.89 6.12
CA PRO A 424 19.20 23.69 6.79
C PRO A 424 20.59 23.89 7.40
N LYS A 425 20.68 23.87 8.73
CA LYS A 425 21.89 23.47 9.44
C LYS A 425 21.68 22.06 10.00
N HIS A 426 22.65 21.17 9.72
CA HIS A 426 22.85 19.78 10.18
C HIS A 426 22.53 18.64 9.17
N PRO A 427 23.49 17.72 8.91
CA PRO A 427 23.46 16.76 7.80
C PRO A 427 23.01 15.35 8.24
N HIS A 428 21.92 15.23 9.00
CA HIS A 428 21.33 13.93 9.31
C HIS A 428 19.81 13.99 9.19
N ARG A 429 19.29 13.83 7.97
CA ARG A 429 17.90 13.49 7.71
C ARG A 429 17.85 12.32 6.73
N LEU A 430 17.11 11.27 7.09
CA LEU A 430 16.72 10.21 6.18
C LEU A 430 16.10 10.86 4.93
N HIS A 431 16.69 10.57 3.78
CA HIS A 431 16.21 11.02 2.48
C HIS A 431 14.89 10.31 2.18
N TRP A 432 13.77 11.01 2.40
CA TRP A 432 12.46 10.62 1.89
C TRP A 432 12.27 11.26 0.52
N HIS A 433 12.56 10.50 -0.54
CA HIS A 433 12.22 10.87 -1.90
C HIS A 433 11.22 9.86 -2.44
N LEU A 434 10.04 10.33 -2.84
CA LEU A 434 9.43 10.11 -4.15
C LEU A 434 8.05 10.78 -4.18
N TRP A 435 7.77 11.44 -5.32
CA TRP A 435 6.53 12.15 -5.65
C TRP A 435 6.23 13.45 -4.87
N GLY A 436 7.13 14.44 -4.97
CA GLY A 436 6.94 15.74 -4.32
C GLY A 436 7.11 17.00 -5.18
N ASP A 437 7.64 16.94 -6.42
CA ASP A 437 8.04 18.19 -7.09
C ASP A 437 8.02 18.12 -8.64
N GLN A 438 6.90 17.71 -9.24
CA GLN A 438 6.70 17.84 -10.70
C GLN A 438 5.70 18.94 -11.10
N HIS A 439 5.17 19.72 -10.16
CA HIS A 439 4.32 20.87 -10.46
C HIS A 439 5.08 22.22 -10.57
N ARG A 440 6.42 22.21 -10.55
CA ARG A 440 7.22 23.43 -10.74
C ARG A 440 8.18 23.33 -11.93
N GLY A 441 7.59 23.43 -13.12
CA GLY A 441 8.32 23.94 -14.28
C GLY A 441 8.72 25.39 -14.02
N LYS A 442 10.04 25.66 -14.02
CA LYS A 442 10.62 27.00 -13.95
C LYS A 442 10.12 27.83 -15.13
N TYR A 443 9.39 28.92 -14.87
CA TYR A 443 9.17 29.99 -15.83
C TYR A 443 10.16 31.14 -15.58
N PRO A 444 10.54 31.91 -16.61
CA PRO A 444 11.48 33.02 -16.45
C PRO A 444 10.89 34.08 -15.51
N ARG A 445 11.79 34.71 -14.73
CA ARG A 445 11.44 35.79 -13.81
C ARG A 445 10.74 36.92 -14.56
N VAL A 446 9.45 37.10 -14.33
CA VAL A 446 8.79 38.39 -14.57
C VAL A 446 9.05 39.23 -13.32
N ASP A 447 10.06 40.08 -13.42
CA ASP A 447 10.50 41.02 -12.39
C ASP A 447 9.43 42.13 -12.28
N TRP A 448 8.47 42.01 -11.37
CA TRP A 448 7.63 43.15 -10.99
C TRP A 448 8.46 44.10 -10.11
N ARG A 449 9.25 44.96 -10.76
CA ARG A 449 9.86 46.12 -10.08
C ARG A 449 8.90 47.30 -10.12
N PRO A 450 8.64 47.96 -8.97
CA PRO A 450 7.90 49.21 -8.97
C PRO A 450 8.74 50.31 -9.62
N HIS A 451 8.14 51.05 -10.55
CA HIS A 451 8.74 52.25 -11.13
C HIS A 451 9.08 53.27 -10.01
N ARG A 452 10.37 53.36 -9.67
CA ARG A 452 10.99 54.55 -9.10
C ARG A 452 12.14 54.96 -10.00
N ARG A 453 11.92 55.95 -10.87
CA ARG A 453 13.02 56.67 -11.52
C ARG A 453 13.68 57.60 -10.49
N ARG A 454 15.00 57.53 -10.46
CA ARG A 454 15.93 58.30 -9.61
C ARG A 454 15.96 59.77 -10.01
N ARG A 455 16.20 60.62 -9.01
CA ARG A 455 16.65 62.03 -9.12
C ARG A 455 18.14 62.12 -9.45
N HIS A 456 18.54 63.21 -10.11
CA HIS A 456 19.69 64.13 -9.86
C HIS A 456 19.87 64.99 -11.15
N VAL A 457 20.17 66.29 -11.20
CA VAL A 457 20.61 67.33 -10.23
C VAL A 457 20.42 68.74 -10.84
N ALA A 458 20.02 69.68 -9.97
CA ALA A 458 20.32 71.12 -9.82
C ALA A 458 19.96 72.27 -10.82
N ALA A 459 19.47 73.34 -10.16
CA ALA A 459 19.80 74.78 -10.26
C ALA A 459 18.70 75.76 -10.77
N GLY A 460 18.39 76.73 -9.89
CA GLY A 460 17.65 77.99 -10.13
C GLY A 460 16.12 77.84 -10.15
N GLY A 461 15.27 78.58 -9.45
CA GLY A 461 15.41 79.82 -8.69
C GLY A 461 14.08 80.60 -8.82
N CYS A 462 13.50 80.99 -7.68
CA CYS A 462 12.54 82.10 -7.48
C CYS A 462 11.06 82.04 -7.95
N LEU A 463 10.20 82.46 -6.99
CA LEU A 463 8.95 83.26 -7.11
C LEU A 463 7.68 82.56 -7.68
N GLN A 464 6.43 82.86 -7.31
CA GLN A 464 5.72 83.44 -6.15
C GLN A 464 4.20 83.34 -6.50
N HIS A 465 3.31 83.34 -5.49
CA HIS A 465 1.87 83.73 -5.53
C HIS A 465 0.81 82.80 -6.18
N GLN A 466 -0.18 82.32 -5.40
CA GLN A 466 -1.61 82.77 -5.28
C GLN A 466 -2.47 82.48 -6.53
N SER A 467 -3.77 82.17 -6.54
CA SER A 467 -4.83 81.87 -5.57
C SER A 467 -6.10 81.53 -6.40
N ALA A 468 -7.02 80.75 -5.82
CA ALA A 468 -8.48 80.85 -5.97
C ALA A 468 -9.21 80.55 -7.32
N ALA A 469 -10.09 79.54 -7.20
CA ALA A 469 -11.54 79.58 -7.45
C ALA A 469 -12.17 79.46 -8.86
N ALA A 470 -13.08 78.47 -8.91
CA ALA A 470 -14.43 78.48 -9.50
C ALA A 470 -14.64 78.36 -11.03
N GLY A 471 -15.62 77.51 -11.39
CA GLY A 471 -16.58 77.84 -12.44
C GLY A 471 -16.74 76.85 -13.60
N SER A 472 -17.71 75.94 -13.45
CA SER A 472 -18.71 75.49 -14.43
C SER A 472 -18.38 75.28 -15.93
N ALA A 473 -18.73 74.07 -16.38
CA ALA A 473 -19.56 73.76 -17.56
C ALA A 473 -19.14 74.24 -18.97
N ALA A 474 -18.88 73.27 -19.86
CA ALA A 474 -19.49 73.22 -21.20
C ALA A 474 -19.25 71.84 -21.84
N ALA A 475 -20.27 71.36 -22.54
CA ALA A 475 -20.32 70.15 -23.34
C ALA A 475 -19.77 70.37 -24.75
N ASP A 476 -19.72 69.25 -25.49
CA ASP A 476 -19.60 69.11 -26.95
C ASP A 476 -18.23 69.40 -27.57
N ALA A 477 -17.79 68.80 -28.68
CA ALA A 477 -18.02 67.56 -29.42
C ALA A 477 -17.05 67.65 -30.63
N VAL A 478 -16.83 66.53 -31.32
CA VAL A 478 -16.39 66.41 -32.73
C VAL A 478 -14.89 66.48 -33.08
N GLU A 479 -14.44 65.33 -33.63
CA GLU A 479 -13.48 65.04 -34.71
C GLU A 479 -12.19 65.87 -34.91
N HIS A 480 -11.05 65.18 -34.86
CA HIS A 480 -10.39 64.65 -36.08
C HIS A 480 -9.43 63.50 -35.76
#